data_AF-A0A3D1B1V7-F1
#
_entry.id   AF-A0A3D1B1V7-F1
#
_cell.length_a   1.000
_cell.length_b   1.000
_cell.length_c   1.000
_cell.angle_alpha   90.00
_cell.angle_beta   90.00
_cell.angle_gamma   90.00
#
_symmetry.space_group_name_H-M   'P 1'
#
loop_
_entity.id
_entity.type
_entity.pdbx_description
1 polymer ?
#
loop_
_entity_poly.entity_id
_entity_poly.type
_entity_poly.pdbx_seq_one_letter_code
_entity_poly.pdbx_strand_id
1 'polypeptide(L)'
;HAGEVKLDEQKLPLGRLTLMAVKRDKRYGIRLWDPDADSVRHFSGLHWYTVDANARIEARWIPYDHPKQIPIVSILGYTEMNTAPGAAEFHWKGKLYRVEPVIEEDHLFLMFKDPTSRHETYPSGRFLTVAMPRDGKVILDFNQARNPPCAFTSFATCPIPPKQNFLDQPVLVGEKRYGHH
;
A
#
# COMPACT_ATOMS: atom_id res chain seq x y z
N HIS A 1 -9.49 33.71 -18.13
CA HIS A 1 -9.46 32.79 -16.97
C HIS A 1 -9.04 31.40 -17.47
N ALA A 2 -7.74 31.12 -17.48
CA ALA A 2 -7.23 29.79 -17.81
C ALA A 2 -7.42 28.91 -16.57
N GLY A 3 -8.18 27.83 -16.70
CA GLY A 3 -8.36 26.85 -15.64
C GLY A 3 -7.01 26.29 -15.20
N GLU A 4 -6.83 26.15 -13.90
CA GLU A 4 -5.69 25.45 -13.32
C GLU A 4 -5.66 24.03 -13.89
N VAL A 5 -4.64 23.72 -14.70
CA VAL A 5 -4.42 22.36 -15.18
C VAL A 5 -4.01 21.53 -13.97
N LYS A 6 -4.90 20.65 -13.50
CA LYS A 6 -4.54 19.61 -12.55
C LYS A 6 -3.52 18.68 -13.21
N LEU A 7 -2.24 18.88 -12.90
CA LEU A 7 -1.13 18.17 -13.53
C LEU A 7 -1.28 16.64 -13.41
N ASP A 8 -1.85 16.14 -12.31
CA ASP A 8 -1.93 14.71 -12.00
C ASP A 8 -3.07 13.93 -12.70
N GLU A 9 -3.89 14.56 -13.56
CA GLU A 9 -5.03 13.90 -14.22
C GLU A 9 -4.86 13.75 -15.75
N GLN A 10 -3.89 14.43 -16.37
CA GLN A 10 -3.76 14.45 -17.84
C GLN A 10 -2.70 13.48 -18.35
N LYS A 11 -3.17 12.39 -18.98
CA LYS A 11 -2.33 11.46 -19.75
C LYS A 11 -2.20 11.94 -21.18
N LEU A 12 -0.96 12.14 -21.63
CA LEU A 12 -0.62 12.53 -22.99
C LEU A 12 -0.01 11.33 -23.74
N PRO A 13 -0.71 10.74 -24.73
CA PRO A 13 -0.11 9.73 -25.58
C PRO A 13 0.94 10.36 -26.51
N LEU A 14 2.09 9.71 -26.65
CA LEU A 14 3.18 10.07 -27.55
C LEU A 14 3.69 8.82 -28.26
N GLY A 15 3.08 8.50 -29.41
CA GLY A 15 3.33 7.23 -30.09
C GLY A 15 2.93 6.05 -29.19
N ARG A 16 3.87 5.13 -28.94
CA ARG A 16 3.65 4.01 -28.01
C ARG A 16 3.71 4.40 -26.52
N LEU A 17 4.24 5.57 -26.22
CA LEU A 17 4.46 6.03 -24.85
C LEU A 17 3.22 6.77 -24.33
N THR A 18 3.00 6.73 -23.02
CA THR A 18 2.06 7.63 -22.35
C THR A 18 2.81 8.43 -21.30
N LEU A 19 2.65 9.76 -21.32
CA LEU A 19 3.28 10.71 -20.41
C LEU A 19 2.22 11.29 -19.47
N MET A 20 2.61 11.62 -18.24
CA MET A 20 1.78 12.39 -17.32
C MET A 20 2.69 13.28 -16.49
N ALA A 21 2.42 14.59 -16.47
CA ALA A 21 3.13 15.48 -15.57
C ALA A 21 2.73 15.17 -14.13
N VAL A 22 3.67 15.26 -13.20
CA VAL A 22 3.40 15.12 -11.77
C VAL A 22 4.07 16.23 -11.01
N LYS A 23 3.38 16.77 -10.00
CA LYS A 23 3.95 17.78 -9.10
C LYS A 23 3.97 17.24 -7.68
N ARG A 24 5.14 17.22 -7.05
CA ARG A 24 5.32 16.85 -5.64
C ARG A 24 6.03 17.97 -4.92
N ASP A 25 5.28 18.67 -4.05
CA ASP A 25 5.75 19.89 -3.37
C ASP A 25 6.28 20.92 -4.40
N LYS A 26 7.57 21.30 -4.32
CA LYS A 26 8.21 22.26 -5.24
C LYS A 26 8.83 21.61 -6.48
N ARG A 27 8.70 20.29 -6.67
CA ARG A 27 9.33 19.54 -7.77
C ARG A 27 8.31 19.13 -8.82
N TYR A 28 8.72 19.21 -10.08
CA TYR A 28 7.99 18.68 -11.22
C TYR A 28 8.69 17.42 -11.73
N GLY A 29 7.89 16.47 -12.21
CA GLY A 29 8.37 15.25 -12.85
C GLY A 29 7.43 14.79 -13.94
N ILE A 30 7.83 13.74 -14.65
CA ILE A 30 7.01 13.09 -15.67
C ILE A 30 6.94 11.61 -15.30
N ARG A 31 5.73 11.07 -15.20
CA ARG A 31 5.50 9.62 -15.23
C ARG A 31 5.39 9.18 -16.68
N LEU A 32 6.10 8.13 -17.03
CA LEU A 32 6.15 7.55 -18.36
C LEU A 32 5.69 6.09 -18.29
N TRP A 33 4.77 5.70 -19.16
CA TRP A 33 4.41 4.30 -19.40
C TRP A 33 4.86 3.91 -20.80
N ASP A 34 5.63 2.83 -20.90
CA ASP A 34 6.03 2.18 -22.15
C ASP A 34 5.53 0.72 -22.13
N PRO A 35 4.55 0.34 -22.97
CA PRO A 35 4.04 -1.03 -23.01
C PRO A 35 5.08 -2.04 -23.52
N ASP A 36 6.17 -1.57 -24.14
CA ASP A 36 7.26 -2.39 -24.67
C ASP A 36 8.49 -2.43 -23.75
N ALA A 37 8.41 -1.84 -22.55
CA ALA A 37 9.52 -1.89 -21.60
C ALA A 37 9.92 -3.34 -21.28
N ASP A 38 11.22 -3.59 -21.10
CA ASP A 38 11.74 -4.94 -20.81
C ASP A 38 11.07 -5.57 -19.59
N SER A 39 10.75 -4.76 -18.57
CA SER A 39 10.03 -5.23 -17.36
C SER A 39 8.60 -5.69 -17.65
N VAL A 40 7.94 -5.12 -18.66
CA VAL A 40 6.60 -5.53 -19.11
C VAL A 40 6.70 -6.79 -19.97
N ARG A 41 7.64 -6.84 -20.91
CA ARG A 41 7.85 -7.99 -21.81
C ARG A 41 8.26 -9.27 -21.09
N HIS A 42 9.03 -9.14 -20.00
CA HIS A 42 9.50 -10.27 -19.21
C HIS A 42 8.72 -10.46 -17.90
N PHE A 43 7.52 -9.88 -17.79
CA PHE A 43 6.66 -10.09 -16.63
C PHE A 43 6.16 -11.53 -16.59
N SER A 44 6.65 -12.32 -15.63
CA SER A 44 6.32 -13.74 -15.49
C SER A 44 5.12 -14.03 -14.58
N GLY A 45 4.37 -13.00 -14.20
CA GLY A 45 3.25 -13.12 -13.27
C GLY A 45 3.64 -12.93 -11.80
N LEU A 46 2.62 -12.82 -10.95
CA LEU A 46 2.78 -12.66 -9.51
C LEU A 46 2.74 -14.02 -8.81
N HIS A 47 3.55 -14.17 -7.77
CA HIS A 47 3.52 -15.35 -6.91
C HIS A 47 2.73 -15.05 -5.63
N TRP A 48 1.95 -16.02 -5.20
CA TRP A 48 1.09 -15.92 -4.02
C TRP A 48 1.36 -17.08 -3.09
N TYR A 49 1.16 -16.87 -1.79
CA TYR A 49 0.98 -17.98 -0.86
C TYR A 49 -0.37 -18.67 -1.11
N THR A 50 -0.52 -19.88 -0.58
CA THR A 50 -1.83 -20.53 -0.51
C THR A 50 -2.77 -19.72 0.36
N VAL A 51 -4.04 -19.62 -0.05
CA VAL A 51 -5.09 -18.95 0.73
C VAL A 51 -5.32 -19.70 2.05
N ASP A 52 -5.48 -18.94 3.13
CA ASP A 52 -5.85 -19.44 4.46
C ASP A 52 -7.12 -18.72 4.94
N ALA A 53 -8.17 -19.48 5.25
CA ALA A 53 -9.41 -18.92 5.77
C ALA A 53 -9.21 -18.21 7.12
N ASN A 54 -8.24 -18.64 7.93
CA ASN A 54 -7.92 -18.01 9.21
C ASN A 54 -7.23 -16.65 9.05
N ALA A 55 -6.78 -16.32 7.84
CA ALA A 55 -6.19 -15.02 7.52
C ALA A 55 -7.22 -13.95 7.13
N ARG A 56 -8.51 -14.32 7.03
CA ARG A 56 -9.62 -13.36 6.94
C ARG A 56 -10.17 -13.09 8.32
N ILE A 57 -9.73 -11.99 8.91
CA ILE A 57 -9.94 -11.69 10.33
C ILE A 57 -11.00 -10.62 10.51
N GLU A 58 -11.96 -10.89 11.38
CA GLU A 58 -12.87 -9.86 11.89
C GLU A 58 -12.18 -9.15 13.06
N ALA A 59 -11.72 -7.93 12.80
CA ALA A 59 -11.08 -7.08 13.79
C ALA A 59 -12.11 -6.19 14.48
N ARG A 60 -11.89 -5.91 15.77
CA ARG A 60 -12.62 -4.89 16.50
C ARG A 60 -12.20 -3.52 15.99
N TRP A 61 -13.15 -2.72 15.53
CA TRP A 61 -12.88 -1.35 15.10
C TRP A 61 -13.00 -0.39 16.28
N ILE A 62 -12.01 0.49 16.42
CA ILE A 62 -11.92 1.49 17.48
C ILE A 62 -11.80 2.85 16.78
N PRO A 63 -12.93 3.55 16.55
CA PRO A 63 -12.88 4.88 15.94
C PRO A 63 -12.16 5.86 16.87
N TYR A 64 -11.46 6.83 16.30
CA TYR A 64 -10.96 7.97 17.05
C TYR A 64 -11.99 9.09 17.09
N ASP A 65 -12.12 9.75 18.25
CA ASP A 65 -13.02 10.90 18.43
C ASP A 65 -12.71 12.01 17.40
N HIS A 66 -11.42 12.18 17.11
CA HIS A 66 -10.93 13.00 16.02
C HIS A 66 -9.94 12.17 15.17
N PRO A 67 -10.11 12.10 13.84
CA PRO A 67 -9.17 11.41 12.97
C PRO A 67 -7.74 11.92 13.20
N LYS A 68 -6.81 10.98 13.35
CA LYS A 68 -5.40 11.25 13.65
C LYS A 68 -4.64 11.49 12.36
N GLN A 69 -3.89 12.58 12.26
CA GLN A 69 -2.93 12.75 11.18
C GLN A 69 -1.65 11.96 11.51
N ILE A 70 -1.30 10.98 10.67
CA ILE A 70 -0.10 10.18 10.82
C ILE A 70 0.88 10.45 9.67
N PRO A 71 2.18 10.60 9.96
CA PRO A 71 3.17 10.79 8.90
C PRO A 71 3.48 9.44 8.23
N ILE A 72 3.35 9.39 6.91
CA ILE A 72 3.80 8.29 6.07
C ILE A 72 5.07 8.75 5.35
N VAL A 73 6.19 8.16 5.74
CA VAL A 73 7.51 8.48 5.19
C VAL A 73 7.80 7.57 4.02
N SER A 74 8.26 8.12 2.91
CA SER A 74 8.71 7.36 1.75
C SER A 74 10.19 7.01 1.83
N ILE A 75 10.63 6.00 1.07
CA ILE A 75 12.06 5.61 1.02
C ILE A 75 13.00 6.73 0.52
N LEU A 76 12.46 7.76 -0.13
CA LEU A 76 13.22 8.94 -0.59
C LEU A 76 13.18 10.11 0.41
N GLY A 77 12.59 9.91 1.60
CA GLY A 77 12.53 10.90 2.68
C GLY A 77 11.36 11.89 2.59
N TYR A 78 10.53 11.83 1.53
CA TYR A 78 9.29 12.60 1.49
C TYR A 78 8.32 12.10 2.55
N THR A 79 7.70 13.01 3.31
CA THR A 79 6.70 12.69 4.32
C THR A 79 5.37 13.29 3.90
N GLU A 80 4.34 12.46 3.84
CA GLU A 80 2.95 12.89 3.60
C GLU A 80 2.15 12.66 4.88
N MET A 81 1.24 13.59 5.20
CA MET A 81 0.33 13.42 6.33
C MET A 81 -0.95 12.74 5.84
N ASN A 82 -1.24 11.57 6.39
CA ASN A 82 -2.43 10.81 6.05
C ASN A 82 -3.37 10.71 7.24
N THR A 83 -4.66 10.65 6.97
CA THR A 83 -5.69 10.62 8.00
C THR A 83 -6.00 9.17 8.41
N ALA A 84 -5.79 8.83 9.68
CA ALA A 84 -6.20 7.57 10.29
C ALA A 84 -7.50 7.78 11.10
N PRO A 85 -8.65 7.22 10.65
CA PRO A 85 -9.94 7.43 11.30
C PRO A 85 -10.14 6.59 12.58
N GLY A 86 -9.26 5.63 12.84
CA GLY A 86 -9.35 4.73 13.98
C GLY A 86 -8.28 3.64 13.91
N ALA A 87 -8.45 2.61 14.73
CA ALA A 87 -7.59 1.43 14.73
C ALA A 87 -8.39 0.14 14.63
N ALA A 88 -7.78 -0.87 14.03
CA ALA A 88 -8.27 -2.24 14.01
C ALA A 88 -7.49 -3.07 15.02
N GLU A 89 -8.18 -3.68 15.98
CA GLU A 89 -7.61 -4.61 16.95
C GLU A 89 -8.02 -6.05 16.65
N PHE A 90 -7.04 -6.94 16.58
CA PHE A 90 -7.26 -8.32 16.21
C PHE A 90 -6.19 -9.24 16.78
N HIS A 91 -6.51 -10.53 16.84
CA HIS A 91 -5.52 -11.54 17.17
C HIS A 91 -4.90 -12.11 15.89
N TRP A 92 -3.57 -12.21 15.89
CA TRP A 92 -2.83 -12.98 14.90
C TRP A 92 -1.94 -13.95 15.64
N LYS A 93 -2.05 -15.25 15.33
CA LYS A 93 -1.26 -16.33 15.96
C LYS A 93 -1.19 -16.21 17.51
N GLY A 94 -2.35 -15.96 18.12
CA GLY A 94 -2.52 -15.87 19.57
C GLY A 94 -2.08 -14.55 20.22
N LYS A 95 -1.50 -13.61 19.46
CA LYS A 95 -1.09 -12.29 19.98
C LYS A 95 -2.06 -11.20 19.53
N LEU A 96 -2.40 -10.29 20.43
CA LEU A 96 -3.20 -9.10 20.11
C LEU A 96 -2.34 -8.05 19.40
N TYR A 97 -2.84 -7.56 18.27
CA TYR A 97 -2.27 -6.45 17.52
C TYR A 97 -3.28 -5.32 17.39
N ARG A 98 -2.74 -4.11 17.22
CA ARG A 98 -3.50 -2.89 16.92
C ARG A 98 -2.82 -2.20 15.75
N VAL A 99 -3.54 -2.03 14.64
CA VAL A 99 -3.04 -1.35 13.44
C VAL A 99 -3.89 -0.13 13.12
N GLU A 100 -3.26 0.89 12.56
CA GLU A 100 -3.89 2.14 12.14
C GLU A 100 -3.86 2.22 10.60
N PRO A 101 -4.94 1.82 9.91
CA PRO A 101 -5.09 2.11 8.49
C PRO A 101 -5.39 3.59 8.27
N VAL A 102 -5.05 4.11 7.09
CA VAL A 102 -5.42 5.46 6.66
C VAL A 102 -6.68 5.40 5.80
N ILE A 103 -7.44 6.49 5.72
CA ILE A 103 -8.57 6.59 4.80
C ILE A 103 -8.08 7.01 3.40
N GLU A 104 -8.53 6.30 2.38
CA GLU A 104 -8.37 6.64 0.96
C GLU A 104 -9.74 6.61 0.31
N GLU A 105 -10.26 7.79 -0.06
CA GLU A 105 -11.58 7.95 -0.68
C GLU A 105 -12.71 7.28 0.12
N ASP A 106 -13.13 6.09 -0.30
CA ASP A 106 -14.26 5.32 0.22
C ASP A 106 -13.85 4.05 1.00
N HIS A 107 -12.54 3.84 1.22
CA HIS A 107 -12.01 2.66 1.88
C HIS A 107 -10.84 2.99 2.82
N LEU A 108 -10.41 1.97 3.56
CA LEU A 108 -9.24 2.00 4.41
C LEU A 108 -8.05 1.36 3.69
N PHE A 109 -6.89 1.97 3.83
CA PHE A 109 -5.63 1.50 3.29
C PHE A 109 -4.67 1.16 4.41
N LEU A 110 -4.35 -0.12 4.56
CA LEU A 110 -3.42 -0.62 5.56
C LEU A 110 -2.07 -0.91 4.93
N MET A 111 -1.07 -0.12 5.31
CA MET A 111 0.34 -0.42 5.08
C MET A 111 0.85 -1.19 6.30
N PHE A 112 1.40 -2.38 6.10
CA PHE A 112 1.95 -3.19 7.20
C PHE A 112 3.27 -3.85 6.82
N LYS A 113 4.02 -4.27 7.84
CA LYS A 113 5.28 -5.00 7.68
C LYS A 113 5.33 -6.17 8.65
N ASP A 114 5.95 -7.26 8.23
CA ASP A 114 6.12 -8.45 9.06
C ASP A 114 7.50 -9.11 8.80
N PRO A 115 7.94 -10.12 9.57
CA PRO A 115 9.24 -10.76 9.37
C PRO A 115 9.47 -11.33 7.97
N THR A 116 8.41 -11.72 7.25
CA THR A 116 8.52 -12.23 5.86
C THR A 116 9.09 -11.19 4.92
N SER A 117 8.96 -9.89 5.22
CA SER A 117 9.50 -8.80 4.39
C SER A 117 11.02 -8.81 4.29
N ARG A 118 11.73 -9.61 5.10
CA ARG A 118 13.18 -9.74 4.99
C ARG A 118 13.61 -10.66 3.83
N HIS A 119 12.80 -11.65 3.49
CA HIS A 119 13.23 -12.77 2.62
C HIS A 119 12.18 -13.28 1.64
N GLU A 120 10.88 -13.23 1.98
CA GLU A 120 9.82 -13.86 1.20
C GLU A 120 8.79 -12.88 0.62
N THR A 121 8.65 -11.70 1.21
CA THR A 121 7.75 -10.62 0.73
C THR A 121 8.55 -9.32 0.52
N TYR A 122 7.92 -8.29 -0.05
CA TYR A 122 8.65 -7.07 -0.44
C TYR A 122 9.24 -6.32 0.78
N PRO A 123 10.51 -5.84 0.72
CA PRO A 123 11.22 -5.26 1.87
C PRO A 123 10.56 -4.07 2.55
N SER A 124 9.83 -3.25 1.80
CA SER A 124 9.12 -2.09 2.36
C SER A 124 7.80 -2.47 3.04
N GLY A 125 7.38 -3.73 3.00
CA GLY A 125 6.09 -4.19 3.50
C GLY A 125 5.07 -4.40 2.38
N ARG A 126 3.81 -4.61 2.77
CA ARG A 126 2.69 -4.90 1.88
C ARG A 126 1.49 -4.02 2.20
N PHE A 127 0.57 -3.95 1.25
CA PHE A 127 -0.64 -3.16 1.32
C PHE A 127 -1.87 -4.03 1.38
N LEU A 128 -2.87 -3.59 2.11
CA LEU A 128 -4.18 -4.20 2.16
C LEU A 128 -5.25 -3.11 2.04
N THR A 129 -6.06 -3.21 0.99
CA THR A 129 -7.29 -2.41 0.83
C THR A 129 -8.40 -3.07 1.65
N VAL A 130 -9.05 -2.27 2.49
CA VAL A 130 -9.98 -2.72 3.52
C VAL A 130 -11.26 -1.91 3.40
N ALA A 131 -12.42 -2.57 3.34
CA ALA A 131 -13.69 -1.86 3.33
C ALA A 131 -13.90 -1.06 4.63
N MET A 132 -14.68 0.02 4.57
CA MET A 132 -15.02 0.81 5.75
C MET A 132 -15.68 -0.05 6.85
N PRO A 133 -15.37 0.24 8.13
CA PRO A 133 -15.89 -0.51 9.26
C PRO A 133 -17.42 -0.41 9.34
N ARG A 134 -18.06 -1.48 9.81
CA ARG A 134 -19.50 -1.55 10.04
C ARG A 134 -19.75 -2.20 11.40
N ASP A 135 -20.69 -1.66 12.15
CA ASP A 135 -21.13 -2.21 13.44
C ASP A 135 -19.97 -2.48 14.43
N GLY A 136 -19.01 -1.55 14.50
CA GLY A 136 -17.83 -1.67 15.38
C GLY A 136 -16.80 -2.72 14.95
N LYS A 137 -16.86 -3.19 13.70
CA LYS A 137 -15.99 -4.24 13.16
C LYS A 137 -15.40 -3.85 11.81
N VAL A 138 -14.27 -4.44 11.47
CA VAL A 138 -13.64 -4.31 10.15
C VAL A 138 -13.01 -5.65 9.74
N ILE A 139 -13.05 -5.97 8.45
CA ILE A 139 -12.49 -7.23 7.93
C ILE A 139 -11.09 -6.97 7.38
N LEU A 140 -10.10 -7.63 7.97
CA LEU A 140 -8.73 -7.67 7.47
C LEU A 140 -8.49 -9.01 6.77
N ASP A 141 -8.51 -9.02 5.44
CA ASP A 141 -8.24 -10.22 4.65
C ASP A 141 -6.80 -10.24 4.14
N PHE A 142 -5.87 -10.78 4.94
CA PHE A 142 -4.46 -10.80 4.59
C PHE A 142 -4.14 -11.68 3.37
N ASN A 143 -5.07 -12.51 2.90
CA ASN A 143 -4.95 -13.21 1.61
C ASN A 143 -4.90 -12.23 0.43
N GLN A 144 -5.41 -11.01 0.60
CA GLN A 144 -5.43 -9.97 -0.42
C GLN A 144 -4.28 -8.97 -0.28
N ALA A 145 -3.35 -9.20 0.65
CA ALA A 145 -2.19 -8.33 0.81
C ALA A 145 -1.31 -8.34 -0.45
N ARG A 146 -0.97 -7.16 -0.97
CA ARG A 146 -0.21 -6.98 -2.22
C ARG A 146 1.11 -6.26 -1.99
N ASN A 147 2.07 -6.49 -2.88
CA ASN A 147 3.29 -5.71 -2.90
C ASN A 147 3.01 -4.28 -3.38
N PRO A 148 3.76 -3.29 -2.87
CA PRO A 148 3.65 -1.92 -3.35
C PRO A 148 4.08 -1.80 -4.82
N PRO A 149 3.61 -0.80 -5.58
CA PRO A 149 3.98 -0.61 -6.99
C PRO A 149 5.50 -0.55 -7.25
N CYS A 150 6.27 -0.06 -6.28
CA CYS A 150 7.72 -0.01 -6.36
C CYS A 150 8.41 -1.39 -6.36
N ALA A 151 7.68 -2.47 -6.09
CA ALA A 151 8.16 -3.84 -6.31
C ALA A 151 8.35 -4.18 -7.79
N PHE A 152 7.74 -3.41 -8.71
CA PHE A 152 7.74 -3.69 -10.15
C PHE A 152 8.48 -2.63 -10.96
N THR A 153 8.84 -1.50 -10.34
CA THR A 153 9.50 -0.39 -11.01
C THR A 153 10.33 0.44 -10.05
N SER A 154 11.57 0.74 -10.42
CA SER A 154 12.48 1.63 -9.67
C SER A 154 12.01 3.10 -9.68
N PHE A 155 11.04 3.45 -10.53
CA PHE A 155 10.53 4.81 -10.66
C PHE A 155 9.39 5.13 -9.69
N ALA A 156 8.86 4.14 -8.97
CA ALA A 156 7.86 4.36 -7.93
C ALA A 156 8.51 4.49 -6.55
N THR A 157 8.02 5.43 -5.74
CA THR A 157 8.49 5.63 -4.37
C THR A 157 7.63 4.82 -3.40
N CYS A 158 8.23 3.91 -2.63
CA CYS A 158 7.50 3.15 -1.62
C CYS A 158 7.27 4.00 -0.35
N PRO A 159 6.06 4.01 0.22
CA PRO A 159 5.86 4.39 1.61
C PRO A 159 6.46 3.33 2.54
N ILE A 160 6.90 3.77 3.71
CA ILE A 160 7.33 2.93 4.83
C ILE A 160 6.13 2.84 5.78
N PRO A 161 5.63 1.63 6.08
CA PRO A 161 4.54 1.47 7.02
C PRO A 161 4.89 2.10 8.38
N PRO A 162 3.93 2.73 9.06
CA PRO A 162 4.19 3.32 10.36
C PRO A 162 4.43 2.21 11.40
N LYS A 163 5.22 2.50 12.44
CA LYS A 163 5.72 1.48 13.39
C LYS A 163 4.62 0.66 14.06
N GLN A 164 3.47 1.27 14.34
CA GLN A 164 2.32 0.59 14.93
C GLN A 164 1.73 -0.49 14.02
N ASN A 165 2.00 -0.45 12.71
CA ASN A 165 1.54 -1.46 11.76
C ASN A 165 2.61 -2.55 11.50
N PHE A 166 3.60 -2.68 12.39
CA PHE A 166 4.59 -3.75 12.32
C PHE A 166 4.08 -4.94 13.13
N LEU A 167 3.88 -6.05 12.43
CA LEU A 167 3.58 -7.34 13.05
C LEU A 167 4.92 -8.03 13.30
N ASP A 168 5.15 -8.58 14.49
CA ASP A 168 6.39 -9.29 14.81
C ASP A 168 6.30 -10.80 14.52
N GLN A 169 5.11 -11.30 14.14
CA GLN A 169 4.91 -12.66 13.65
C GLN A 169 4.68 -12.70 12.14
N PRO A 170 5.16 -13.75 11.44
CA PRO A 170 5.10 -13.82 9.98
C PRO A 170 3.67 -13.96 9.46
N VAL A 171 3.38 -13.27 8.36
CA VAL A 171 2.10 -13.34 7.63
C VAL A 171 2.31 -14.08 6.30
N LEU A 172 2.11 -15.40 6.32
CA LEU A 172 2.38 -16.35 5.22
C LEU A 172 1.19 -16.54 4.27
N VAL A 173 0.54 -15.43 3.92
CA VAL A 173 -0.61 -15.36 2.99
C VAL A 173 -0.46 -14.12 2.12
N GLY A 174 -1.19 -14.03 1.02
CA GLY A 174 -1.11 -12.89 0.10
C GLY A 174 0.07 -12.98 -0.87
N GLU A 175 0.48 -11.84 -1.41
CA GLU A 175 1.49 -11.77 -2.45
C GLU A 175 2.90 -12.02 -1.89
N LYS A 176 3.68 -12.86 -2.57
CA LYS A 176 5.10 -13.09 -2.36
C LYS A 176 5.92 -12.05 -3.12
N ARG A 177 7.20 -11.92 -2.79
CA ARG A 177 8.11 -11.03 -3.50
C ARG A 177 8.13 -11.33 -5.01
N TYR A 178 8.01 -10.28 -5.82
CA TYR A 178 8.25 -10.35 -7.26
C TYR A 178 9.75 -10.17 -7.56
N GLY A 179 10.35 -11.14 -8.26
CA GLY A 179 11.75 -11.09 -8.69
C GLY A 179 12.80 -11.17 -7.58
N HIS A 180 14.07 -11.10 -7.99
CA HIS A 180 15.27 -11.20 -7.13
C HIS A 180 15.88 -9.84 -6.74
N HIS A 181 15.08 -8.77 -6.70
CA HIS A 181 15.62 -7.44 -6.37
C HIS A 181 16.23 -7.35 -4.96
#